data_AF-A0A7E5V935-F1
#
_entry.id   AF-A0A7E5V935-F1
#
_cell.length_a   1.000
_cell.length_b   1.000
_cell.length_c   1.000
_cell.angle_alpha   90.00
_cell.angle_beta   90.00
_cell.angle_gamma   90.00
#
_symmetry.space_group_name_H-M   'P 1'
#
loop_
_entity.id
_entity.type
_entity.pdbx_description
1 polymer ?
#
loop_
_entity_poly.entity_id
_entity_poly.type
_entity_poly.pdbx_seq_one_letter_code
_entity_poly.pdbx_strand_id
1 'polypeptide(L)'
;MNECEIECLKTELEHEKTCRETAAWQNDELEKQIVSVQDELRKTDYTWDHDDDLMKESARHKVYMDTIDTLREQLPTLREKIKNAKICGADCKLKHDDLNINLDILTPAELLRTVKRFERLKTDLISTLRSKEWRLDSESKLFVRVNDQRTYLQNELMICQNNIMRLQKNSAYWQNARKNDERVLDPKRGPIKKIIGNERLAPIAT
;
A
#
# COMPACT_ATOMS: atom_id res chain seq x y z
N MET A 1 96.24 52.21 42.41
CA MET A 1 95.23 51.25 41.94
C MET A 1 95.90 49.89 41.99
N ASN A 2 95.43 49.00 42.85
CA ASN A 2 96.11 47.72 43.06
C ASN A 2 95.84 46.79 41.88
N GLU A 3 96.84 45.98 41.51
CA GLU A 3 96.76 45.04 40.38
C GLU A 3 95.59 44.06 40.52
N CYS A 4 95.26 43.70 41.77
CA CYS A 4 94.10 42.88 42.13
C CYS A 4 92.75 43.58 41.82
N GLU A 5 92.62 44.88 42.09
CA GLU A 5 91.40 45.64 41.80
C GLU A 5 91.17 45.78 40.30
N ILE A 6 92.26 45.95 39.53
CA ILE A 6 92.20 46.00 38.06
C ILE A 6 91.73 44.65 37.50
N GLU A 7 92.19 43.54 38.07
CA GLU A 7 91.76 42.21 37.64
C GLU A 7 90.29 41.93 38.01
N CYS A 8 89.85 42.32 39.21
CA CYS A 8 88.44 42.25 39.59
C CYS A 8 87.55 43.06 38.63
N LEU A 9 87.93 44.30 38.30
CA LEU A 9 87.17 45.14 37.36
C LEU A 9 87.13 44.55 35.94
N LYS A 10 88.19 43.89 35.49
CA LYS A 10 88.17 43.16 34.19
C LYS A 10 87.20 41.98 34.25
N THR A 11 87.20 41.21 35.34
CA THR A 11 86.27 40.08 35.47
C THR A 11 84.82 40.53 35.54
N GLU A 12 84.51 41.63 36.23
CA GLU A 12 83.17 42.23 36.25
C GLU A 12 82.76 42.74 34.87
N LEU A 13 83.68 43.40 34.15
CA LEU A 13 83.40 43.88 32.79
C LEU A 13 83.13 42.73 31.81
N GLU A 14 83.87 41.62 31.90
CA GLU A 14 83.61 40.43 31.06
C GLU A 14 82.31 39.74 31.44
N HIS A 15 81.96 39.70 32.74
CA HIS A 15 80.67 39.22 33.19
C HIS A 15 79.52 40.07 32.63
N GLU A 16 79.63 41.40 32.71
CA GLU A 16 78.62 42.32 32.18
C GLU A 16 78.46 42.19 30.66
N LYS A 17 79.55 42.03 29.91
CA LYS A 17 79.50 41.74 28.47
C LYS A 17 78.73 40.46 28.17
N THR A 18 79.02 39.39 28.91
CA THR A 18 78.34 38.09 28.77
C THR A 18 76.85 38.20 29.09
N CYS A 19 76.50 38.93 30.16
CA CYS A 19 75.10 39.18 30.52
C CYS A 19 74.36 39.96 29.44
N ARG A 20 75.00 40.99 28.86
CA ARG A 20 74.42 41.78 27.77
C ARG A 20 74.20 40.95 26.51
N GLU A 21 75.16 40.12 26.13
CA GLU A 21 75.04 39.21 24.98
C GLU A 21 73.91 38.19 25.19
N THR A 22 73.80 37.66 26.40
CA THR A 22 72.70 36.73 26.77
C THR A 22 71.34 37.43 26.68
N ALA A 23 71.22 38.65 27.20
CA ALA A 23 69.98 39.42 27.14
C ALA A 23 69.59 39.78 25.69
N ALA A 24 70.58 40.13 24.85
CA ALA A 24 70.34 40.38 23.42
C ALA A 24 69.83 39.13 22.70
N TRP A 25 70.40 37.96 23.00
CA TRP A 25 69.94 36.69 22.44
C TRP A 25 68.51 36.33 22.90
N GLN A 26 68.21 36.53 24.18
CA GLN A 26 66.86 36.28 24.72
C GLN A 26 65.82 37.21 24.09
N ASN A 27 66.16 38.48 23.86
CA ASN A 27 65.26 39.41 23.18
C ASN A 27 64.98 38.99 21.73
N ASP A 28 66.01 38.58 20.98
CA ASP A 28 65.84 38.09 19.60
C ASP A 28 64.94 36.83 19.54
N GLU A 29 65.07 35.94 20.51
CA GLU A 29 64.21 34.75 20.61
C GLU A 29 62.76 35.10 20.97
N LEU A 30 62.56 36.06 21.88
CA LEU A 30 61.23 36.55 22.23
C LEU A 30 60.56 37.26 21.04
N GLU A 31 61.31 38.05 20.26
CA GLU A 31 60.79 38.69 19.05
C GLU A 31 60.32 37.66 18.02
N LYS A 32 61.09 36.58 17.81
CA LYS A 32 60.67 35.47 16.93
C LYS A 32 59.42 34.77 17.42
N GLN A 33 59.31 34.51 18.73
CA GLN A 33 58.12 33.89 19.32
C GLN A 33 56.89 34.78 19.17
N ILE A 34 57.04 36.10 19.39
CA ILE A 34 55.95 37.07 19.20
C ILE A 34 55.46 37.05 17.75
N VAL A 35 56.37 37.07 16.76
CA VAL A 35 56.01 37.02 15.34
C VAL A 35 55.30 35.70 15.00
N SER A 36 55.79 34.57 15.50
CA SER A 36 55.15 33.25 15.29
C SER A 36 53.72 33.22 15.82
N VAL A 37 53.49 33.69 17.04
CA VAL A 37 52.16 33.74 17.67
C VAL A 37 51.22 34.69 16.91
N GLN A 38 51.73 35.83 16.45
CA GLN A 38 50.95 36.76 15.63
C GLN A 38 50.52 36.14 14.29
N ASP A 39 51.38 35.35 13.65
CA ASP A 39 51.05 34.63 12.42
C ASP A 39 50.05 33.50 12.64
N GLU A 40 50.10 32.81 13.79
CA GLU A 40 49.10 31.80 14.17
C GLU A 40 47.73 32.43 14.44
N LEU A 41 47.68 33.58 15.13
CA LEU A 41 46.44 34.33 15.37
C LEU A 41 45.82 34.91 14.09
N ARG A 42 46.61 35.15 13.04
CA ARG A 42 46.07 35.52 11.73
C ARG A 42 45.47 34.34 10.97
N LYS A 43 45.85 33.11 11.32
CA LYS A 43 45.33 31.87 10.71
C LYS A 43 44.08 31.32 11.41
N THR A 44 43.68 31.86 12.55
CA THR A 44 42.51 31.40 13.34
C THR A 44 41.13 31.78 12.79
N ASP A 45 40.96 31.85 11.47
CA ASP A 45 39.64 31.62 10.91
C ASP A 45 39.44 30.10 10.85
N TYR A 46 38.83 29.54 11.89
CA TYR A 46 38.44 28.13 11.92
C TYR A 46 37.43 27.89 10.79
N THR A 47 37.90 27.36 9.66
CA THR A 47 37.10 27.07 8.49
C THR A 47 36.32 25.77 8.71
N TRP A 48 35.09 25.90 9.22
CA TRP A 48 34.13 24.81 9.35
C TRP A 48 33.87 24.03 8.04
N ASP A 49 34.30 24.57 6.91
CA ASP A 49 34.17 23.97 5.58
C ASP A 49 34.89 22.61 5.43
N HIS A 50 35.81 22.25 6.33
CA HIS A 50 36.55 20.99 6.29
C HIS A 50 36.36 20.12 7.55
N ASP A 51 35.34 20.41 8.37
CA ASP A 51 34.99 19.57 9.53
C ASP A 51 34.17 18.36 9.08
N ASP A 52 34.89 17.27 8.79
CA ASP A 52 34.32 15.97 8.40
C ASP A 52 33.33 15.42 9.43
N ASP A 53 33.50 15.74 10.71
CA ASP A 53 32.62 15.24 11.77
C ASP A 53 31.31 16.04 11.82
N LEU A 54 31.38 17.36 11.59
CA LEU A 54 30.20 18.19 11.40
C LEU A 54 29.40 17.76 10.16
N MET A 55 30.06 17.43 9.05
CA MET A 55 29.41 16.94 7.83
C MET A 55 28.69 15.60 8.07
N LYS A 56 29.33 14.66 8.78
CA LYS A 56 28.70 13.37 9.16
C LYS A 56 27.49 13.57 10.06
N GLU A 57 27.57 14.50 11.02
CA GLU A 57 26.47 14.77 11.93
C GLU A 57 25.29 15.45 11.22
N SER A 58 25.57 16.40 10.33
CA SER A 58 24.56 17.04 9.47
C SER A 58 23.86 16.02 8.57
N ALA A 59 24.60 15.09 7.96
CA ALA A 59 24.04 14.00 7.17
C ALA A 59 23.13 13.07 8.01
N ARG A 60 23.54 12.71 9.23
CA ARG A 60 22.73 11.91 10.16
C ARG A 60 21.46 12.65 10.57
N HIS A 61 21.57 13.95 10.89
CA HIS A 61 20.42 14.78 11.24
C HIS A 61 19.39 14.82 10.11
N LYS A 62 19.85 14.97 8.86
CA LYS A 62 18.98 14.93 7.68
C LYS A 62 18.21 13.60 7.57
N VAL A 63 18.89 12.46 7.75
CA VAL A 63 18.23 11.14 7.74
C VAL A 63 17.17 11.03 8.84
N TYR A 64 17.45 11.55 10.03
CA TYR A 64 16.45 11.56 11.11
C TYR A 64 15.23 12.42 10.78
N MET A 65 15.43 13.58 10.17
CA MET A 65 14.32 14.45 9.73
C MET A 65 13.45 13.76 8.67
N ASP A 66 14.08 13.15 7.65
CA ASP A 66 13.35 12.39 6.61
C ASP A 66 12.57 11.20 7.23
N THR A 67 13.16 10.55 8.24
CA THR A 67 12.49 9.46 8.98
C THR A 67 11.32 9.99 9.81
N ILE A 68 11.45 11.15 10.44
CA ILE A 68 10.36 11.78 11.19
C ILE A 68 9.20 12.14 10.27
N ASP A 69 9.47 12.68 9.09
CA ASP A 69 8.43 13.07 8.15
C ASP A 69 7.70 11.85 7.57
N THR A 70 8.42 10.78 7.22
CA THR A 70 7.78 9.51 6.81
C THR A 70 6.92 8.91 7.93
N LEU A 71 7.40 8.93 9.18
CA LEU A 71 6.60 8.46 10.32
C LEU A 71 5.35 9.33 10.55
N ARG A 72 5.45 10.65 10.38
CA ARG A 72 4.31 11.58 10.48
C ARG A 72 3.25 11.29 9.41
N GLU A 73 3.65 10.94 8.20
CA GLU A 73 2.73 10.54 7.11
C GLU A 73 2.06 9.18 7.37
N GLN A 74 2.78 8.23 7.97
CA GLN A 74 2.25 6.89 8.27
C GLN A 74 1.25 6.90 9.44
N LEU A 75 1.40 7.81 10.38
CA LEU A 75 0.65 7.84 11.64
C LEU A 75 -0.88 7.99 11.44
N PRO A 76 -1.40 8.88 10.58
CA PRO A 76 -2.83 8.97 10.26
C PRO A 76 -3.37 7.67 9.63
N THR A 77 -2.62 7.10 8.68
CA THR A 77 -3.02 5.87 7.98
C THR A 77 -3.14 4.70 8.95
N LEU A 78 -2.18 4.56 9.87
CA LEU A 78 -2.22 3.52 10.91
C LEU A 78 -3.36 3.74 11.91
N ARG A 79 -3.61 5.00 12.32
CA ARG A 79 -4.77 5.33 13.17
C ARG A 79 -6.10 4.96 12.51
N GLU A 80 -6.22 5.20 11.20
CA GLU A 80 -7.42 4.85 10.44
C GLU A 80 -7.56 3.33 10.25
N LYS A 81 -6.46 2.62 9.96
CA LYS A 81 -6.45 1.15 9.93
C LYS A 81 -6.88 0.54 11.26
N ILE A 82 -6.42 1.08 12.39
CA ILE A 82 -6.85 0.65 13.73
C ILE A 82 -8.34 0.93 13.94
N LYS A 83 -8.83 2.11 13.54
CA LYS A 83 -10.25 2.46 13.62
C LYS A 83 -11.11 1.52 12.78
N ASN A 84 -10.66 1.16 11.59
CA ASN A 84 -11.36 0.23 10.69
C ASN A 84 -11.28 -1.22 11.17
N ALA A 85 -10.16 -1.63 11.76
CA ALA A 85 -10.02 -2.95 12.38
C ALA A 85 -10.91 -3.13 13.62
N LYS A 86 -11.28 -2.05 14.31
CA LYS A 86 -12.27 -2.06 15.41
C LYS A 86 -13.71 -2.28 14.93
N ILE A 87 -13.98 -2.13 13.63
CA ILE A 87 -15.31 -2.34 13.05
C ILE A 87 -15.31 -3.72 12.42
N CYS A 88 -15.77 -4.70 13.18
CA CYS A 88 -16.11 -5.99 12.61
C CYS A 88 -17.26 -5.77 11.60
N GLY A 89 -17.19 -6.38 10.40
CA GLY A 89 -18.15 -6.13 9.32
C GLY A 89 -19.62 -6.39 9.72
N ALA A 90 -20.60 -5.97 8.90
CA ALA A 90 -22.03 -5.98 9.27
C ALA A 90 -22.59 -7.34 9.77
N ASP A 91 -21.94 -8.45 9.42
CA ASP A 91 -22.28 -9.81 9.85
C ASP A 91 -21.64 -10.25 11.18
N CYS A 92 -20.75 -9.44 11.73
CA CYS A 92 -19.99 -9.77 12.92
C CYS A 92 -20.68 -9.25 14.18
N LYS A 93 -21.17 -10.21 14.98
CA LYS A 93 -21.92 -9.94 16.21
C LYS A 93 -21.02 -9.75 17.44
N LEU A 94 -19.69 -9.74 17.26
CA LEU A 94 -18.74 -9.56 18.35
C LEU A 94 -18.80 -8.12 18.84
N LYS A 95 -19.20 -7.92 20.10
CA LYS A 95 -19.10 -6.61 20.74
C LYS A 95 -17.67 -6.40 21.20
N HIS A 96 -17.21 -5.15 21.18
CA HIS A 96 -15.89 -4.80 21.73
C HIS A 96 -15.77 -5.23 23.22
N ASP A 97 -16.88 -5.22 23.96
CA ASP A 97 -16.95 -5.68 25.35
C ASP A 97 -16.73 -7.20 25.51
N ASP A 98 -17.00 -7.99 24.47
CA ASP A 98 -16.76 -9.44 24.46
C ASP A 98 -15.27 -9.79 24.40
N LEU A 99 -14.43 -8.81 24.01
CA LEU A 99 -12.97 -8.96 23.88
C LEU A 99 -12.19 -8.13 24.91
N ASN A 100 -12.83 -7.12 25.52
CA ASN A 100 -12.17 -6.28 26.51
C ASN A 100 -12.07 -7.00 27.86
N ILE A 101 -10.86 -7.07 28.42
CA ILE A 101 -10.59 -7.60 29.75
C ILE A 101 -10.12 -6.43 30.60
N ASN A 102 -10.80 -6.17 31.72
CA ASN A 102 -10.32 -5.20 32.69
C ASN A 102 -9.17 -5.83 33.49
N LEU A 103 -7.94 -5.38 33.22
CA LEU A 103 -6.74 -5.89 33.85
C LEU A 103 -6.62 -5.48 35.33
N ASP A 104 -7.27 -4.39 35.74
CA ASP A 104 -7.17 -3.83 37.10
C ASP A 104 -7.96 -4.63 38.14
N ILE A 105 -8.89 -5.48 37.70
CA ILE A 105 -9.79 -6.27 38.57
C ILE A 105 -9.49 -7.77 38.45
N LEU A 106 -8.50 -8.18 37.64
CA LEU A 106 -8.29 -9.57 37.21
C LEU A 106 -7.83 -10.52 38.34
N THR A 107 -8.77 -10.95 39.18
CA THR A 107 -8.57 -12.02 40.16
C THR A 107 -8.53 -13.39 39.47
N PRO A 108 -8.00 -14.45 40.11
CA PRO A 108 -8.02 -15.80 39.55
C PRO A 108 -9.43 -16.30 39.17
N ALA A 109 -10.44 -15.90 39.95
CA ALA A 109 -11.84 -16.24 39.66
C ALA A 109 -12.38 -15.49 38.43
N GLU A 110 -12.01 -14.22 38.24
CA GLU A 110 -12.39 -13.44 37.06
C GLU A 110 -11.68 -13.90 35.79
N LEU A 111 -10.42 -14.29 35.92
CA LEU A 111 -9.67 -14.92 34.83
C LEU A 111 -10.38 -16.21 34.40
N LEU A 112 -10.77 -17.09 35.34
CA LEU A 112 -11.50 -18.32 35.04
C LEU A 112 -12.85 -18.05 34.34
N ARG A 113 -13.59 -17.03 34.77
CA ARG A 113 -14.85 -16.62 34.11
C ARG A 113 -14.59 -16.12 32.68
N THR A 114 -13.53 -15.35 32.49
CA THR A 114 -13.12 -14.81 31.19
C THR A 114 -12.72 -15.93 30.23
N VAL A 115 -11.94 -16.91 30.70
CA VAL A 115 -11.61 -18.11 29.92
C VAL A 115 -12.87 -18.86 29.49
N LYS A 116 -13.80 -19.13 30.42
CA LYS A 116 -15.08 -19.78 30.08
C LYS A 116 -15.93 -18.97 29.10
N ARG A 117 -15.89 -17.63 29.17
CA ARG A 117 -16.55 -16.75 28.18
C ARG A 117 -15.93 -16.95 26.80
N PHE A 118 -14.60 -16.96 26.71
CA PHE A 118 -13.90 -17.18 25.45
C PHE A 118 -14.10 -18.57 24.87
N GLU A 119 -14.20 -19.61 25.69
CA GLU A 119 -14.52 -20.97 25.21
C GLU A 119 -15.91 -21.05 24.58
N ARG A 120 -16.91 -20.39 25.18
CA ARG A 120 -18.24 -20.28 24.57
C ARG A 120 -18.18 -19.49 23.27
N LEU A 121 -17.53 -18.33 23.28
CA LEU A 121 -17.38 -17.48 22.10
C LEU A 121 -16.69 -18.23 20.95
N LYS A 122 -15.63 -18.99 21.24
CA LYS A 122 -14.98 -19.87 20.26
C LYS A 122 -15.97 -20.85 19.65
N THR A 123 -16.81 -21.48 20.47
CA THR A 123 -17.80 -22.47 20.02
C THR A 123 -18.85 -21.81 19.12
N ASP A 124 -19.37 -20.65 19.50
CA ASP A 124 -20.35 -19.87 18.72
C ASP A 124 -19.77 -19.40 17.38
N LEU A 125 -18.50 -18.96 17.37
CA LEU A 125 -17.80 -18.56 16.15
C LEU A 125 -17.57 -19.75 15.22
N ILE A 126 -17.17 -20.92 15.73
CA ILE A 126 -17.03 -22.14 14.93
C ILE A 126 -18.37 -22.55 14.31
N SER A 127 -19.46 -22.49 15.09
CA SER A 127 -20.81 -22.79 14.60
C SER A 127 -21.23 -21.82 13.49
N THR A 128 -21.00 -20.52 13.70
CA THR A 128 -21.30 -19.47 12.73
C THR A 128 -20.50 -19.67 11.44
N LEU A 129 -19.22 -19.99 11.56
CA LEU A 129 -18.34 -20.27 10.42
C LEU A 129 -18.89 -21.44 9.59
N ARG A 130 -19.19 -22.58 10.23
CA ARG A 130 -19.77 -23.74 9.55
C ARG A 130 -21.09 -23.42 8.85
N SER A 131 -21.95 -22.64 9.48
CA SER A 131 -23.23 -22.21 8.88
C SER A 131 -23.01 -21.34 7.64
N LYS A 132 -22.05 -20.41 7.68
CA LYS A 132 -21.68 -19.56 6.55
C LYS A 132 -21.05 -20.36 5.41
N GLU A 133 -20.17 -21.31 5.72
CA GLU A 133 -19.58 -22.24 4.76
C GLU A 133 -20.65 -23.07 4.05
N TRP A 134 -21.60 -23.63 4.80
CA TRP A 134 -22.72 -24.38 4.22
C TRP A 134 -23.59 -23.51 3.30
N ARG A 135 -23.89 -22.27 3.72
CA ARG A 135 -24.66 -21.34 2.89
C ARG A 135 -23.93 -20.99 1.59
N LEU A 136 -22.62 -20.75 1.66
CA LEU A 136 -21.78 -20.48 0.48
C LEU A 136 -21.75 -21.67 -0.48
N ASP A 137 -21.66 -22.91 0.02
CA ASP A 137 -21.74 -24.11 -0.82
C ASP A 137 -23.11 -24.24 -1.50
N SER A 138 -24.19 -23.99 -0.76
CA SER A 138 -25.55 -23.98 -1.31
C SER A 138 -25.75 -22.90 -2.38
N GLU A 139 -25.29 -21.67 -2.12
CA GLU A 139 -25.33 -20.56 -3.08
C GLU A 139 -24.49 -20.86 -4.32
N SER A 140 -23.31 -21.46 -4.16
CA SER A 140 -22.44 -21.86 -5.27
C SER A 140 -23.10 -22.89 -6.18
N LYS A 141 -23.75 -23.91 -5.59
CA LYS A 141 -24.53 -24.91 -6.35
C LYS A 141 -25.73 -24.28 -7.08
N LEU A 142 -26.40 -23.32 -6.46
CA LEU A 142 -27.49 -22.58 -7.11
C LEU A 142 -26.96 -21.75 -8.28
N PHE A 143 -25.85 -21.05 -8.09
CA PHE A 143 -25.20 -20.25 -9.13
C PHE A 143 -24.87 -21.08 -10.37
N VAL A 144 -24.26 -22.26 -10.20
CA VAL A 144 -23.95 -23.16 -11.32
C VAL A 144 -25.23 -23.54 -12.07
N ARG A 145 -26.28 -23.97 -11.38
CA ARG A 145 -27.56 -24.34 -12.02
C ARG A 145 -28.19 -23.17 -12.80
N VAL A 146 -28.21 -21.98 -12.21
CA VAL A 146 -28.75 -20.78 -12.87
C VAL A 146 -27.88 -20.40 -14.07
N ASN A 147 -26.57 -20.55 -13.97
CA ASN A 147 -25.64 -20.28 -15.05
C ASN A 147 -25.82 -21.26 -16.23
N ASP A 148 -26.03 -22.54 -15.94
CA ASP A 148 -26.31 -23.55 -16.96
C ASP A 148 -27.63 -23.25 -17.67
N GLN A 149 -28.68 -22.88 -16.91
CA GLN A 149 -29.97 -22.47 -17.47
C GLN A 149 -29.84 -21.21 -18.33
N ARG A 150 -29.05 -20.21 -17.90
CA ARG A 150 -28.75 -19.01 -18.69
C ARG A 150 -28.10 -19.40 -20.02
N THR A 151 -27.11 -20.28 -19.99
CA THR A 151 -26.39 -20.75 -21.18
C THR A 151 -27.33 -21.49 -22.14
N TYR A 152 -28.19 -22.35 -21.60
CA TYR A 152 -29.22 -23.04 -22.39
C TYR A 152 -30.16 -22.06 -23.10
N LEU A 153 -30.71 -21.09 -22.38
CA LEU A 153 -31.61 -20.09 -22.96
C LEU A 153 -30.91 -19.19 -23.99
N GLN A 154 -29.64 -18.87 -23.79
CA GLN A 154 -28.84 -18.14 -24.79
C GLN A 154 -28.69 -18.93 -26.09
N ASN A 155 -28.47 -20.25 -26.01
CA ASN A 155 -28.40 -21.11 -27.18
C ASN A 155 -29.76 -21.17 -27.93
N GLU A 156 -30.86 -21.32 -27.20
CA GLU A 156 -32.21 -21.31 -27.79
C GLU A 156 -32.52 -19.99 -28.51
N LEU A 157 -32.15 -18.85 -27.92
CA LEU A 157 -32.29 -17.55 -28.55
C LEU A 157 -31.47 -17.43 -29.83
N MET A 158 -30.22 -17.93 -29.82
CA MET A 158 -29.36 -17.94 -30.99
C MET A 158 -29.97 -18.78 -32.12
N ILE A 159 -30.53 -19.96 -31.81
CA ILE A 159 -31.22 -20.81 -32.79
C ILE A 159 -32.43 -20.09 -33.37
N CYS A 160 -33.24 -19.44 -32.52
CA CYS A 160 -34.42 -18.68 -32.96
C CYS A 160 -34.02 -17.52 -33.89
N GLN A 161 -32.99 -16.75 -33.53
CA GLN A 161 -32.47 -15.66 -34.36
C GLN A 161 -31.99 -16.17 -35.72
N ASN A 162 -31.23 -17.27 -35.75
CA ASN A 162 -30.79 -17.90 -37.00
C ASN A 162 -31.97 -18.34 -37.88
N ASN A 163 -33.00 -18.94 -37.27
CA ASN A 163 -34.22 -19.34 -37.98
C ASN A 163 -34.97 -18.13 -38.55
N ILE A 164 -35.11 -17.05 -37.78
CA ILE A 164 -35.71 -15.79 -38.25
C ILE A 164 -34.94 -15.23 -39.44
N MET A 165 -33.61 -15.16 -39.36
CA MET A 165 -32.77 -14.69 -40.47
C MET A 165 -32.93 -15.54 -41.73
N ARG A 166 -32.99 -16.87 -41.59
CA ARG A 166 -33.24 -17.78 -42.72
C ARG A 166 -34.61 -17.54 -43.36
N LEU A 167 -35.64 -17.38 -42.54
CA LEU A 167 -37.00 -17.08 -43.02
C LEU A 167 -37.09 -15.71 -43.68
N GLN A 168 -36.46 -14.69 -43.12
CA GLN A 168 -36.38 -13.34 -43.69
C GLN A 168 -35.65 -13.34 -45.05
N LYS A 169 -34.53 -14.07 -45.17
CA LYS A 169 -33.82 -14.24 -46.44
C LYS A 169 -34.68 -14.93 -47.51
N ASN A 170 -35.51 -15.87 -47.10
CA ASN A 170 -36.47 -16.56 -47.97
C ASN A 170 -37.79 -15.78 -48.18
N SER A 171 -37.98 -14.62 -47.54
CA SER A 171 -39.20 -13.82 -47.62
C SER A 171 -39.48 -13.32 -49.05
N ALA A 172 -38.44 -13.01 -49.83
CA ALA A 172 -38.59 -12.59 -51.23
C ALA A 172 -39.22 -13.69 -52.12
N TYR A 173 -38.96 -14.97 -51.81
CA TYR A 173 -39.55 -16.09 -52.53
C TYR A 173 -41.07 -16.21 -52.25
N TRP A 174 -41.47 -16.08 -50.99
CA TRP A 174 -42.89 -16.13 -50.59
C TRP A 174 -43.69 -14.88 -50.98
N GLN A 175 -43.05 -13.71 -51.00
CA GLN A 175 -43.69 -12.46 -51.45
C GLN A 175 -43.93 -12.45 -52.97
N ASN A 176 -43.02 -13.01 -53.77
CA ASN A 176 -43.21 -13.13 -55.22
C ASN A 176 -44.15 -14.27 -55.61
N ALA A 177 -44.26 -15.34 -54.80
CA ALA A 177 -45.23 -16.42 -55.03
C ALA A 177 -46.70 -15.97 -54.87
N ARG A 178 -46.97 -14.89 -54.11
CA ARG A 178 -48.32 -14.33 -53.90
C ARG A 178 -48.77 -13.32 -54.95
N LYS A 179 -47.86 -12.78 -55.77
CA LYS A 179 -48.21 -11.80 -56.82
C LYS A 179 -49.00 -12.42 -57.99
N ASN A 180 -48.99 -13.74 -58.14
CA ASN A 180 -49.69 -14.44 -59.22
C ASN A 180 -51.02 -15.08 -58.80
N ASP A 181 -51.52 -14.83 -57.59
CA ASP A 181 -52.81 -15.36 -57.12
C ASP A 181 -53.80 -14.20 -56.97
N GLU A 182 -54.10 -13.52 -58.09
CA GLU A 182 -55.25 -12.63 -58.23
C GLU A 182 -56.55 -13.45 -58.19
N ARG A 183 -56.86 -14.06 -57.05
CA ARG A 183 -58.22 -14.57 -56.82
C ARG A 183 -59.07 -13.37 -56.42
N VAL A 184 -59.79 -12.86 -57.40
CA VAL A 184 -60.94 -11.97 -57.23
C VAL A 184 -61.80 -12.51 -56.08
N LEU A 185 -61.78 -11.81 -54.94
CA LEU A 185 -62.69 -12.05 -53.83
C LEU A 185 -64.08 -11.58 -54.27
N ASP A 186 -64.96 -12.50 -54.66
CA ASP A 186 -66.39 -12.21 -54.76
C ASP A 186 -66.92 -11.91 -53.34
N PRO A 187 -67.39 -10.70 -53.03
CA PRO A 187 -67.81 -10.34 -51.67
C PRO A 187 -68.99 -11.16 -51.14
N LYS A 188 -69.73 -11.88 -52.00
CA LYS A 188 -70.90 -12.68 -51.59
C LYS A 188 -70.64 -14.19 -51.53
N ARG A 189 -69.50 -14.67 -51.99
CA ARG A 189 -69.15 -16.10 -51.95
C ARG A 189 -67.73 -16.21 -51.42
N GLY A 190 -67.62 -16.56 -50.13
CA GLY A 190 -66.36 -16.72 -49.41
C GLY A 190 -65.35 -17.67 -50.10
N PRO A 191 -64.13 -17.79 -49.56
CA PRO A 191 -62.97 -18.32 -50.27
C PRO A 191 -63.23 -19.70 -50.89
N ILE A 192 -63.03 -19.80 -52.20
CA ILE A 192 -63.17 -21.05 -52.98
C ILE A 192 -62.17 -22.07 -52.44
N LYS A 193 -62.67 -23.12 -51.78
CA LYS A 193 -61.87 -24.26 -51.32
C LYS A 193 -61.26 -24.95 -52.53
N LYS A 194 -59.93 -24.86 -52.70
CA LYS A 194 -59.20 -25.73 -53.63
C LYS A 194 -59.22 -27.14 -53.06
N ILE A 195 -60.10 -27.98 -53.60
CA ILE A 195 -59.96 -29.43 -53.54
C ILE A 195 -58.88 -29.76 -54.57
N ILE A 196 -57.69 -30.15 -54.10
CA ILE A 196 -56.71 -30.88 -54.91
C ILE A 196 -56.35 -32.12 -54.12
N GLY A 197 -56.65 -33.27 -54.70
CA GLY A 197 -56.48 -34.58 -54.09
C GLY A 197 -55.04 -35.11 -54.10
N ASN A 198 -54.85 -36.08 -53.21
CA ASN A 198 -53.88 -37.19 -53.21
C ASN A 198 -52.43 -36.91 -53.60
N GLU A 199 -51.53 -37.00 -52.61
CA GLU A 199 -50.49 -38.05 -52.62
C GLU A 199 -50.30 -38.61 -51.20
N ARG A 200 -50.23 -39.94 -51.13
CA ARG A 200 -50.09 -40.76 -49.92
C ARG A 200 -48.82 -40.39 -49.14
N LEU A 201 -48.93 -40.13 -47.84
CA LEU A 201 -47.80 -40.24 -46.92
C LEU A 201 -47.60 -41.71 -46.54
N ALA A 202 -46.36 -42.20 -46.59
CA ALA A 202 -45.99 -43.58 -46.28
C ALA A 202 -46.18 -43.91 -44.78
N PRO A 203 -46.43 -45.18 -44.40
CA PRO A 203 -46.59 -45.56 -43.00
C PRO A 203 -45.26 -45.46 -42.25
N ILE A 204 -45.31 -44.94 -41.03
CA ILE A 204 -44.20 -44.98 -40.08
C ILE A 204 -44.06 -46.43 -39.59
N ALA A 205 -42.88 -47.02 -39.77
CA ALA A 205 -42.55 -48.31 -39.16
C ALA A 205 -42.29 -48.12 -37.67
N THR A 206 -42.99 -48.88 -36.83
CA THR A 206 -42.69 -49.13 -35.42
C THR A 206 -41.56 -50.14 -35.28
#